data_AF-A0A963H7N1-F1
#
_entry.id   AF-A0A963H7N1-F1
#
_cell.length_a   1.000
_cell.length_b   1.000
_cell.length_c   1.000
_cell.angle_alpha   90.00
_cell.angle_beta   90.00
_cell.angle_gamma   90.00
#
_symmetry.space_group_name_H-M   'P 1'
#
loop_
_entity.id
_entity.type
_entity.pdbx_description
1 polymer ?
#
loop_
_entity_poly.entity_id
_entity_poly.type
_entity_poly.pdbx_seq_one_letter_code
_entity_poly.pdbx_strand_id
1 'polypeptide(L)' 'MSPTIFRDGSFRFYFFSREEPKIHVHVQCPDGEAKYWLEPVVAL' A
#
# COMPACT_ATOMS: atom_id res chain seq x y z
N MET A 1 -5.21 11.87 -6.63
CA MET A 1 -4.23 10.89 -7.14
C MET A 1 -3.27 10.59 -5.99
N SER A 2 -3.20 9.35 -5.51
CA SER A 2 -2.28 8.98 -4.43
C SER A 2 -0.87 8.77 -4.99
N PRO A 3 0.19 9.23 -4.30
CA PRO A 3 1.56 9.01 -4.73
C PRO A 3 1.90 7.51 -4.67
N THR A 4 2.64 7.04 -5.67
CA THR A 4 3.21 5.69 -5.67
C THR A 4 4.40 5.67 -4.74
N ILE A 5 4.42 4.75 -3.77
CA ILE A 5 5.54 4.60 -2.82
C ILE A 5 6.57 3.58 -3.32
N PHE A 6 6.12 2.58 -4.08
CA PHE A 6 6.96 1.53 -4.63
C PHE A 6 6.30 0.90 -5.87
N ARG A 7 7.12 0.37 -6.78
CA ARG A 7 6.65 -0.30 -7.99
C ARG A 7 7.58 -1.46 -8.33
N ASP A 8 7.00 -2.62 -8.57
CA ASP A 8 7.68 -3.81 -9.04
C ASP A 8 6.91 -4.38 -10.24
N GLY A 9 7.49 -4.24 -11.44
CA GLY A 9 6.80 -4.55 -12.69
C GLY A 9 5.43 -3.86 -12.81
N SER A 10 4.38 -4.67 -12.90
CA SER A 10 2.99 -4.21 -13.01
C SER A 10 2.34 -3.86 -11.66
N PHE A 11 2.97 -4.26 -10.54
CA PHE A 11 2.47 -4.00 -9.19
C PHE A 11 2.82 -2.59 -8.74
N ARG A 12 1.79 -1.83 -8.33
CA ARG A 12 1.91 -0.46 -7.83
C ARG A 12 1.48 -0.39 -6.38
N PHE A 13 2.36 0.10 -5.52
CA PHE A 13 2.11 0.26 -4.10
C PHE A 13 1.83 1.73 -3.77
N TYR A 14 0.82 2.00 -2.94
CA TYR A 14 0.46 3.36 -2.52
C TYR A 14 -0.32 3.41 -1.20
N PHE A 15 -0.36 4.59 -0.57
CA PHE A 15 -1.22 4.89 0.57
C PHE A 15 -2.48 5.62 0.13
N PHE A 16 -3.63 5.26 0.71
CA PHE A 16 -4.90 5.95 0.47
C PHE A 16 -5.28 6.81 1.69
N SER A 17 -5.12 8.12 1.55
CA SER A 17 -5.21 9.07 2.68
C SER A 17 -6.63 9.36 3.19
N ARG A 18 -7.67 8.81 2.55
CA ARG A 18 -9.09 8.95 2.95
C ARG A 18 -9.74 7.62 3.35
N GLU A 19 -8.94 6.62 3.73
CA GLU A 19 -9.43 5.33 4.20
C GLU A 19 -9.20 5.17 5.71
N GLU A 20 -9.29 3.93 6.18
CA GLU A 20 -9.21 3.53 7.57
C GLU A 20 -7.91 4.00 8.26
N PRO A 21 -7.96 4.27 9.58
CA PRO A 21 -6.81 4.76 10.35
C PRO A 21 -5.71 3.71 10.56
N LYS A 22 -6.01 2.42 10.40
CA LYS A 22 -5.05 1.34 10.59
C LYS A 22 -4.02 1.37 9.45
N ILE A 23 -2.73 1.22 9.78
CA ILE A 23 -1.64 1.30 8.78
C ILE A 23 -1.78 0.17 7.76
N HIS A 24 -1.87 0.52 6.49
CA HIS A 24 -1.99 -0.43 5.39
C HIS A 24 -1.37 0.11 4.10
N VAL A 25 -1.05 -0.79 3.18
CA VAL A 25 -0.64 -0.46 1.81
C VAL A 25 -1.59 -1.11 0.82
N HIS A 26 -1.92 -0.37 -0.23
CA HIS A 26 -2.64 -0.88 -1.40
C HIS A 26 -1.66 -1.36 -2.45
N VAL A 27 -1.98 -2.47 -3.08
CA VAL A 27 -1.24 -3.05 -4.20
C VAL A 27 -2.20 -3.19 -5.37
N GLN A 28 -1.90 -2.54 -6.47
CA GLN A 28 -2.71 -2.61 -7.69
C GLN A 28 -1.90 -3.26 -8.81
N CYS A 29 -2.55 -4.16 -9.56
CA CYS A 29 -2.04 -4.76 -10.79
C CYS A 29 -3.16 -4.83 -11.85
N PRO A 30 -2.87 -5.26 -13.10
CA PRO A 30 -3.89 -5.40 -14.13
C PRO A 30 -5.02 -6.37 -13.75
N ASP A 31 -4.72 -7.38 -12.94
CA ASP A 31 -5.67 -8.43 -12.56
C ASP A 31 -6.51 -8.07 -11.33
N GLY A 32 -6.20 -6.95 -10.66
CA GLY A 32 -6.98 -6.48 -9.51
C GLY A 32 -6.20 -5.66 -8.49
N GLU A 33 -6.75 -5.61 -7.29
CA GLU A 33 -6.20 -4.87 -6.16
C GLU A 33 -6.17 -5.72 -4.88
N ALA A 34 -5.21 -5.44 -4.00
CA ALA A 34 -5.06 -6.06 -2.71
C ALA A 34 -4.72 -5.01 -1.64
N LYS A 35 -5.15 -5.27 -0.39
CA LYS A 35 -4.86 -4.44 0.79
C LYS A 35 -4.12 -5.27 1.83
N TYR A 36 -2.98 -4.77 2.31
CA TYR A 36 -2.18 -5.41 3.35
C TYR A 36 -2.08 -4.51 4.58
N TRP A 37 -2.37 -5.07 5.75
CA TRP A 37 -2.12 -4.41 7.03
C TRP A 37 -0.63 -4.46 7.35
N LEU A 38 -0.11 -3.34 7.86
CA LEU A 38 1.29 -3.24 8.26
C LEU A 38 1.38 -3.12 9.78
N GLU A 39 2.35 -3.83 10.34
CA GLU A 39 2.75 -3.68 11.74
C GLU A 39 4.13 -3.03 11.75
N PRO A 40 4.31 -1.91 12.47
CA PRO A 40 5.61 -1.26 12.54
C PRO A 40 6.59 -2.15 13.28
N VAL A 41 7.71 -2.46 12.64
CA VAL A 41 8.84 -3.08 13.32
C VAL A 41 9.59 -1.98 14.05
N VAL A 42 9.47 -1.96 15.37
CA VAL A 42 10.24 -1.05 16.24
C VAL A 42 11.46 -1.82 16.76
N ALA A 43 12.66 -1.39 16.36
CA ALA A 43 13.93 -1.89 16.87
C ALA A 43 14.68 -0.76 17.59
N LEU A 44 15.42 -1.11 18.63
CA LEU A 44 16.27 -0.20 19.43
C LEU A 44 17.68 -0.08 18.86
#